data_AF-A0A330M4A4-F1
#
_entry.id   AF-A0A330M4A4-F1
#
_cell.length_a   1.000
_cell.length_b   1.000
_cell.length_c   1.000
_cell.angle_alpha   90.00
_cell.angle_beta   90.00
_cell.angle_gamma   90.00
#
_symmetry.space_group_name_H-M   'P 1'
#
loop_
_entity.id
_entity.type
_entity.pdbx_description
1 polymer ?
#
loop_
_entity_poly.entity_id
_entity_poly.type
_entity_poly.pdbx_seq_one_letter_code
_entity_poly.pdbx_strand_id
1 'polypeptide(L)' 'MFKQLKKTFNNPRQIMQVTKVNADGTLTVSSASGGSINAIGTGTIDTWVYVQEGRILGAAASLPHSVIEV' A
#
# COMPACT_ATOMS: atom_id res chain seq x y z
N MET A 1 28.01 7.35 9.67
CA MET A 1 26.83 6.95 10.46
C MET A 1 25.54 7.68 10.06
N PHE A 2 25.51 9.03 10.00
CA PHE A 2 24.29 9.81 9.67
C PHE A 2 23.63 9.47 8.31
N LYS A 3 24.43 9.14 7.28
CA LYS A 3 23.91 8.75 5.95
C LYS A 3 23.15 7.41 5.94
N GLN A 4 23.49 6.48 6.85
CA GLN A 4 22.81 5.18 6.95
C GLN A 4 21.44 5.34 7.62
N LEU A 5 21.34 6.14 8.68
CA LEU A 5 20.06 6.48 9.32
C LEU A 5 19.07 7.12 8.33
N LYS A 6 19.52 8.09 7.52
CA LYS A 6 18.68 8.70 6.48
C LYS A 6 18.11 7.69 5.48
N LYS A 7 18.84 6.61 5.19
CA LYS A 7 18.39 5.57 4.26
C LYS A 7 17.33 4.67 4.88
N THR A 8 17.42 4.40 6.18
CA THR A 8 16.44 3.62 6.95
C THR A 8 15.11 4.36 7.13
N PHE A 9 15.13 5.69 7.29
CA PHE A 9 13.91 6.50 7.37
C PHE A 9 13.24 6.74 6.02
N ASN A 10 13.91 6.42 4.91
CA ASN A 10 13.31 6.47 3.58
C ASN A 10 12.63 5.12 3.29
N ASN A 11 11.66 4.77 4.14
CA ASN A 11 10.88 3.55 3.94
C ASN A 11 10.14 3.68 2.61
N PRO A 12 10.37 2.77 1.65
CA PRO A 12 9.81 2.90 0.32
C PRO A 12 8.29 2.84 0.39
N ARG A 13 7.64 3.72 -0.38
CA ARG A 13 6.18 3.66 -0.57
C ARG A 13 5.85 2.36 -1.29
N GLN A 14 4.97 1.58 -0.71
CA GLN A 14 4.48 0.34 -1.30
C GLN A 14 3.09 0.56 -1.88
N ILE A 15 2.82 -0.07 -3.03
CA ILE A 15 1.50 -0.12 -3.62
C ILE A 15 0.87 -1.43 -3.17
N MET A 16 -0.28 -1.34 -2.50
CA MET A 16 -0.97 -2.50 -1.92
C MET A 16 -2.47 -2.42 -2.22
N GLN A 17 -3.14 -3.57 -2.37
CA GLN A 17 -4.57 -3.65 -2.59
C GLN A 17 -5.30 -3.76 -1.25
N VAL A 18 -6.38 -3.00 -1.07
CA VAL A 18 -7.24 -3.13 0.10
C VAL A 18 -8.08 -4.40 -0.02
N THR A 19 -7.88 -5.34 0.89
CA THR A 19 -8.62 -6.62 0.93
C THR A 19 -9.74 -6.61 1.96
N LYS A 20 -9.64 -5.76 2.99
CA LYS A 20 -10.65 -5.64 4.04
C LYS A 20 -10.64 -4.27 4.69
N VAL A 21 -11.84 -3.77 5.00
CA VAL A 21 -12.05 -2.61 5.88
C VAL A 21 -12.39 -3.13 7.28
N ASN A 22 -11.58 -2.81 8.28
CA ASN A 22 -11.81 -3.23 9.66
C ASN A 22 -12.65 -2.18 10.42
N ALA A 23 -13.36 -2.61 11.47
CA ALA A 23 -14.22 -1.74 12.27
C ALA A 23 -13.45 -0.80 13.22
N ASP A 24 -12.14 -1.00 13.37
CA ASP A 24 -11.26 -0.25 14.27
C ASP A 24 -10.60 0.97 13.59
N GLY A 25 -10.98 1.29 12.35
CA GLY A 25 -10.38 2.38 11.57
C GLY A 25 -9.09 2.01 10.85
N THR A 26 -8.77 0.72 10.76
CA THR A 26 -7.68 0.18 9.94
C THR A 26 -8.19 -0.55 8.71
N LEU A 27 -7.32 -0.73 7.71
CA LEU A 27 -7.57 -1.56 6.54
C LEU A 27 -6.54 -2.67 6.48
N THR A 28 -6.96 -3.87 6.09
CA THR A 28 -6.02 -4.92 5.68
C THR A 28 -5.69 -4.72 4.22
N VAL A 29 -4.40 -4.66 3.93
CA VAL A 29 -3.85 -4.44 2.58
C VAL A 29 -2.91 -5.57 2.21
N SER A 30 -2.96 -6.03 0.96
CA SER A 30 -2.08 -7.06 0.42
C SER A 30 -1.15 -6.51 -0.67
N SER A 31 0.09 -6.96 -0.69
CA SER A 31 1.01 -6.73 -1.81
C SER A 31 0.74 -7.73 -2.93
N ALA A 32 1.14 -7.37 -4.14
CA ALA A 32 1.13 -8.29 -5.28
C ALA A 32 2.01 -9.55 -5.05
N SER A 33 2.98 -9.47 -4.14
CA SER A 33 3.82 -10.61 -3.72
C SER A 33 3.18 -11.52 -2.67
N GLY A 34 1.94 -11.24 -2.23
CA GLY A 34 1.21 -12.04 -1.25
C GLY A 34 1.42 -11.68 0.22
N GLY A 35 2.22 -10.65 0.52
CA GLY A 35 2.37 -10.13 1.88
C GLY A 35 1.14 -9.32 2.30
N SER A 36 0.71 -9.42 3.56
CA SER A 36 -0.45 -8.68 4.07
C SER A 36 -0.10 -7.93 5.35
N ILE A 37 -0.58 -6.70 5.49
CA ILE A 37 -0.42 -5.87 6.69
C ILE A 37 -1.73 -5.14 7.01
N ASN A 38 -1.89 -4.74 8.26
CA ASN A 38 -2.93 -3.79 8.64
C ASN A 38 -2.34 -2.37 8.61
N ALA A 39 -3.00 -1.47 7.90
CA ALA A 39 -2.59 -0.07 7.77
C ALA A 39 -3.68 0.87 8.28
N ILE A 40 -3.27 1.97 8.89
CA ILE A 40 -4.18 3.01 9.39
C ILE A 40 -4.58 3.92 8.23
N GLY A 41 -5.88 4.14 8.05
CA GLY A 41 -6.40 5.09 7.08
C GLY A 41 -7.74 4.68 6.49
N THR A 42 -8.10 5.32 5.38
CA THR A 42 -9.38 5.14 4.69
C THR A 42 -9.17 4.66 3.27
N GLY A 43 -10.09 3.83 2.78
CA GLY A 43 -10.04 3.27 1.44
C GLY A 43 -11.20 2.31 1.24
N THR A 44 -11.40 1.87 0.00
CA THR A 44 -12.45 0.92 -0.37
C THR A 44 -11.82 -0.42 -0.76
N ILE A 45 -12.53 -1.51 -0.50
CA ILE A 45 -12.10 -2.85 -0.91
C ILE A 45 -11.83 -2.87 -2.43
N ASP A 46 -10.84 -3.66 -2.85
CA ASP A 46 -10.39 -3.82 -4.24
C ASP A 46 -9.75 -2.58 -4.87
N THR A 47 -9.42 -1.57 -4.08
CA THR A 47 -8.63 -0.43 -4.55
C THR A 47 -7.16 -0.57 -4.18
N TRP A 48 -6.31 -0.05 -5.06
CA TRP A 48 -4.88 0.05 -4.80
C TRP A 48 -4.59 1.35 -4.05
N VAL A 49 -3.75 1.28 -3.02
CA VAL A 49 -3.38 2.39 -2.16
C VAL A 49 -1.87 2.45 -1.97
N TYR A 50 -1.35 3.67 -1.78
CA TYR A 50 0.02 3.88 -1.33
C TYR A 50 0.11 3.71 0.18
N VAL A 51 0.98 2.82 0.63
CA VAL A 51 1.23 2.54 2.04
C VAL A 51 2.67 2.87 2.38
N GLN A 52 2.85 3.60 3.48
CA GLN A 52 4.16 3.94 4.02
C GLN A 52 4.08 3.89 5.54
N GLU A 53 5.00 3.17 6.17
CA GLU A 53 5.08 3.06 7.64
C GLU A 53 3.76 2.60 8.30
N GLY A 54 3.03 1.69 7.63
CA GLY A 54 1.74 1.19 8.13
C GLY A 54 0.60 2.21 8.05
N ARG A 55 0.75 3.28 7.26
CA ARG A 55 -0.27 4.30 7.02
C ARG A 55 -0.62 4.37 5.55
N ILE A 56 -1.90 4.55 5.26
CA ILE A 56 -2.38 4.81 3.91
C ILE A 56 -2.18 6.30 3.61
N LEU A 57 -1.42 6.58 2.54
CA LEU A 57 -1.19 7.93 2.05
C LEU A 57 -2.31 8.39 1.11
N GLY A 58 -2.97 7.45 0.44
CA GLY A 58 -4.06 7.72 -0.50
C GLY A 58 -4.21 6.62 -1.55
N ALA A 59 -5.20 6.77 -2.43
CA ALA A 59 -5.40 5.87 -3.56
C ALA A 59 -4.22 5.95 -4.54
N ALA A 60 -3.79 4.79 -5.02
CA ALA A 60 -2.82 4.69 -6.10
C ALA A 60 -3.52 5.00 -7.43
N ALA A 61 -2.84 5.74 -8.31
CA ALA A 61 -3.37 6.02 -9.63
C ALA A 61 -3.45 4.72 -10.44
N SER A 62 -4.56 4.53 -11.16
CA SER A 62 -4.64 3.46 -12.16
C SER A 62 -3.71 3.82 -13.30
N LEU A 63 -2.65 3.02 -13.48
CA LEU A 63 -1.74 3.19 -14.61
C LEU A 63 -2.38 2.57 -15.87
N PRO A 64 -2.27 3.23 -17.03
CA PRO A 64 -2.70 2.63 -18.29
C PRO A 64 -1.94 1.31 -18.49
N HIS A 65 -2.67 0.21 -18.67
CA HIS A 65 -2.11 -1.09 -19.00
C HIS A 65 -2.77 -1.61 -20.27
N SER A 66 -2.01 -2.31 -21.11
CA SER A 66 -2.53 -3.04 -22.26
C SER A 66 -2.60 -4.52 -21.89
N VAL A 67 -3.78 -5.13 -22.05
CA VAL A 67 -3.92 -6.59 -22.00
C VAL A 67 -3.39 -7.12 -23.33
N ILE A 68 -2.40 -8.00 -23.29
CA ILE A 68 -1.95 -8.75 -24.46
C ILE A 68 -2.83 -10.00 -24.53
N GLU A 69 -3.75 -10.06 -25.49
CA GLU A 69 -4.44 -11.30 -25.83
C GLU A 69 -3.45 -12.22 -26.58
N VAL A 70 -3.33 -13.47 -26.11
CA VAL A 70 -2.53 -14.54 -26.73
C VAL A 70 -3.46 -15.58 -27.31
#